data_AF-A0A7J2RW36-F1
#
_entry.id   AF-A0A7J2RW36-F1
#
_cell.length_a   1.000
_cell.length_b   1.000
_cell.length_c   1.000
_cell.angle_alpha   90.00
_cell.angle_beta   90.00
_cell.angle_gamma   90.00
#
_symmetry.space_group_name_H-M   'P 1'
#
loop_
_entity.id
_entity.type
_entity.pdbx_description
1 polymer ?
#
loop_
_entity_poly.entity_id
_entity_poly.type
_entity_poly.pdbx_seq_one_letter_code
_entity_poly.pdbx_strand_id
1 'polypeptide(L)'
;MSFLIYDLIFLTVFLVFLSIFLYTRKHNLKREGLLFLYKAKWGIRLINYIGNRYRRTFKFMSYISIATGYLLMIGIFYLIYSISKIYIFNPDIVRAIKVPPILPLVPYLPQIFKLDFLPPFYFTYWIIILAVIAITHEFAHGIFAA
;
A
#
# COMPACT_ATOMS: atom_id res chain seq x y z
N MET A 1 15.26 6.38 26.75
CA MET A 1 14.99 5.03 26.22
C MET A 1 14.73 5.15 24.74
N SER A 2 15.41 4.38 23.90
CA SER A 2 15.23 4.51 22.44
C SER A 2 13.81 4.08 22.05
N PHE A 3 13.16 4.85 21.18
CA PHE A 3 11.85 4.51 20.59
C PHE A 3 11.81 3.07 20.04
N LEU A 4 12.97 2.57 19.60
CA LEU A 4 13.21 1.21 19.17
C LEU A 4 12.75 0.14 20.19
N ILE A 5 12.91 0.37 21.50
CA ILE A 5 12.45 -0.60 22.51
C ILE A 5 10.93 -0.70 22.50
N TYR A 6 10.23 0.45 22.45
CA TYR A 6 8.77 0.47 22.36
C TYR A 6 8.28 -0.15 21.05
N ASP A 7 8.96 0.13 19.95
CA ASP A 7 8.65 -0.43 18.63
C ASP A 7 8.76 -1.96 18.61
N LEU A 8 9.82 -2.50 19.22
CA LEU A 8 9.99 -3.95 19.35
C LEU A 8 8.95 -4.57 20.27
N ILE A 9 8.59 -3.92 21.38
CA ILE A 9 7.50 -4.37 22.24
C ILE A 9 6.18 -4.41 21.46
N PHE A 10 5.86 -3.36 20.69
CA PHE A 10 4.65 -3.34 19.85
C PHE A 10 4.66 -4.42 18.79
N LEU A 11 5.81 -4.69 18.16
CA LEU A 11 5.98 -5.80 17.22
C LEU A 11 5.68 -7.14 17.89
N THR A 12 6.28 -7.40 19.04
CA THR A 12 6.07 -8.67 19.76
C THR A 12 4.60 -8.83 20.16
N VAL A 13 3.99 -7.80 20.74
CA VAL A 13 2.57 -7.81 21.13
C VAL A 13 1.68 -8.03 19.91
N PHE A 14 1.95 -7.34 18.79
CA PHE A 14 1.19 -7.50 17.56
C PHE A 14 1.30 -8.91 16.99
N LEU A 15 2.49 -9.49 16.95
CA LEU A 15 2.70 -10.86 16.45
C LEU A 15 1.97 -11.89 17.32
N VAL A 16 2.07 -11.77 18.65
CA VAL A 16 1.36 -12.65 19.59
C VAL A 16 -0.15 -12.51 19.40
N PHE A 17 -0.67 -11.28 19.36
CA PHE A 17 -2.08 -11.01 19.11
C PHE A 17 -2.55 -11.60 17.79
N LEU A 18 -1.82 -11.34 16.69
CA LEU A 18 -2.20 -11.81 15.35
C LEU A 18 -2.19 -13.35 15.28
N SER A 19 -1.20 -13.99 15.89
CA SER A 19 -1.08 -15.45 15.93
C SER A 19 -2.24 -16.08 16.69
N ILE A 20 -2.56 -15.55 17.88
CA ILE A 20 -3.71 -16.02 18.68
C ILE A 20 -5.02 -15.77 17.91
N PHE A 21 -5.21 -14.57 17.38
CA PHE A 21 -6.42 -14.19 16.64
C PHE A 21 -6.68 -15.13 15.45
N LEU A 22 -5.65 -15.37 14.62
CA LEU A 22 -5.77 -16.24 13.45
C LEU A 22 -5.97 -17.70 13.86
N TYR A 23 -5.30 -18.18 14.92
CA TYR A 23 -5.48 -19.54 15.42
C TYR A 23 -6.91 -19.77 15.94
N THR A 24 -7.44 -18.86 16.77
CA THR A 24 -8.80 -18.96 17.32
C THR A 24 -9.87 -18.81 16.24
N ARG A 25 -9.65 -17.96 15.23
CA ARG A 25 -10.62 -17.66 14.17
C ARG A 25 -10.33 -18.36 12.85
N LYS A 26 -9.51 -19.43 12.86
CA LYS A 26 -9.10 -20.17 11.65
C LYS A 26 -10.26 -20.64 10.77
N HIS A 27 -11.43 -20.90 11.35
CA HIS A 27 -12.64 -21.33 10.62
C HIS A 27 -13.18 -20.27 9.64
N ASN A 28 -12.85 -18.98 9.84
CA ASN A 28 -13.24 -17.90 8.93
C ASN A 28 -12.17 -17.59 7.87
N LEU A 29 -11.02 -18.25 7.92
CA LEU A 29 -9.99 -18.16 6.90
C LEU A 29 -10.38 -19.04 5.72
N LYS A 30 -10.60 -18.42 4.57
CA LYS A 30 -10.80 -19.12 3.31
C LYS A 30 -9.57 -18.96 2.44
N ARG A 31 -9.11 -20.05 1.86
CA ARG A 31 -8.04 -20.03 0.86
C ARG A 31 -8.66 -19.77 -0.50
N GLU A 32 -8.33 -18.63 -1.10
CA GLU A 32 -8.73 -18.29 -2.48
C GLU A 32 -7.42 -18.18 -3.29
N GLY A 33 -7.08 -19.23 -4.03
CA GLY A 33 -5.81 -19.32 -4.76
C GLY A 33 -4.57 -19.36 -3.86
N LEU A 34 -3.65 -18.41 -4.06
CA LEU A 34 -2.43 -18.24 -3.27
C LEU A 34 -2.65 -17.47 -1.96
N LEU A 35 -3.82 -16.85 -1.78
CA LEU A 35 -4.08 -15.95 -0.67
C LEU A 35 -5.01 -16.58 0.38
N PHE A 36 -4.75 -16.26 1.65
CA PHE A 36 -5.65 -16.54 2.77
C PHE A 36 -6.47 -15.29 3.08
N LEU A 37 -7.78 -15.39 2.94
CA LEU A 37 -8.70 -14.28 3.15
C LEU A 37 -9.54 -14.51 4.39
N TYR A 38 -9.49 -13.56 5.31
CA TYR A 38 -10.35 -13.53 6.48
C TYR A 38 -11.67 -12.82 6.16
N LYS A 39 -12.78 -13.56 6.09
CA LYS A 39 -14.08 -12.96 5.76
C LYS A 39 -14.76 -12.41 7.01
N ALA A 40 -14.49 -11.14 7.33
CA ALA A 40 -15.12 -10.44 8.45
C ALA A 40 -16.59 -10.06 8.15
N LYS A 41 -17.54 -10.72 8.83
CA LYS A 41 -18.99 -10.46 8.67
C LYS A 41 -19.39 -9.00 8.93
N TRP A 42 -18.72 -8.31 9.85
CA TRP A 42 -19.02 -6.91 10.14
C TRP A 42 -18.51 -5.98 9.03
N GLY A 43 -17.31 -6.22 8.49
CA GLY A 43 -16.73 -5.43 7.41
C GLY A 43 -17.56 -5.54 6.13
N ILE A 44 -17.99 -6.75 5.76
CA ILE A 44 -18.87 -6.98 4.60
C ILE A 44 -20.20 -6.24 4.75
N ARG A 45 -20.80 -6.26 5.96
CA ARG A 45 -22.05 -5.51 6.22
C ARG A 45 -21.85 -4.00 6.08
N LEU A 46 -20.72 -3.47 6.56
CA LEU A 46 -20.38 -2.05 6.44
C LEU A 46 -20.19 -1.64 4.98
N ILE A 47 -19.45 -2.44 4.20
CA ILE A 47 -19.25 -2.24 2.76
C ILE A 47 -20.59 -2.20 2.04
N ASN A 48 -21.44 -3.20 2.25
CA ASN A 48 -22.75 -3.26 1.59
C ASN A 48 -23.67 -2.11 2.00
N TYR A 49 -23.63 -1.69 3.27
CA TYR A 49 -24.41 -0.56 3.75
C TYR A 49 -24.00 0.75 3.08
N ILE A 50 -22.70 1.04 3.05
CA ILE A 50 -22.16 2.29 2.49
C ILE A 50 -22.28 2.28 0.96
N GLY A 51 -21.93 1.18 0.30
CA GLY A 51 -22.03 1.03 -1.16
C GLY A 51 -23.46 1.23 -1.67
N ASN A 52 -24.46 0.65 -0.98
CA ASN A 52 -25.86 0.84 -1.36
C ASN A 52 -26.37 2.25 -1.06
N ARG A 53 -26.01 2.82 0.11
CA ARG A 53 -26.48 4.17 0.52
C ARG A 53 -26.00 5.27 -0.44
N TYR A 54 -24.78 5.17 -0.95
CA TYR A 54 -24.15 6.21 -1.78
C TYR A 54 -23.86 5.72 -3.22
N ARG A 55 -24.62 4.75 -3.72
CA ARG A 55 -24.39 4.09 -5.01
C ARG A 55 -24.19 5.07 -6.18
N ARG A 56 -24.98 6.15 -6.24
CA ARG A 56 -24.86 7.17 -7.31
C ARG A 56 -23.54 7.94 -7.22
N THR A 57 -23.12 8.33 -6.02
CA THR A 57 -21.85 9.02 -5.79
C THR A 57 -20.67 8.14 -6.19
N PHE A 58 -20.66 6.88 -5.74
CA PHE A 58 -19.60 5.95 -6.10
C PHE A 58 -19.59 5.66 -7.60
N LYS A 59 -20.74 5.48 -8.25
CA LYS A 59 -20.77 5.29 -9.71
C LYS A 59 -20.13 6.46 -10.46
N PHE A 60 -20.39 7.70 -10.05
CA PHE A 60 -19.72 8.87 -10.62
C PHE A 60 -18.22 8.89 -10.34
N MET A 61 -17.82 8.66 -9.09
CA MET A 61 -16.41 8.60 -8.70
C MET A 61 -15.65 7.46 -9.38
N SER A 62 -16.32 6.36 -9.73
CA SER A 62 -15.73 5.23 -10.47
C SER A 62 -15.22 5.69 -11.83
N TYR A 63 -16.01 6.46 -12.59
CA TYR A 63 -15.58 6.99 -13.88
C TYR A 63 -14.37 7.93 -13.74
N ILE A 64 -14.38 8.79 -12.72
CA ILE A 64 -13.23 9.66 -12.42
C ILE A 64 -12.00 8.80 -12.10
N SER A 65 -12.14 7.83 -11.21
CA SER A 65 -11.04 6.95 -10.80
C SER A 65 -10.47 6.15 -11.98
N ILE A 66 -11.32 5.64 -12.87
CA ILE A 66 -10.90 4.91 -14.07
C ILE A 66 -10.15 5.86 -15.01
N ALA A 67 -10.69 7.05 -15.28
CA ALA A 67 -10.05 8.04 -16.14
C ALA A 67 -8.68 8.48 -15.58
N THR A 68 -8.61 8.82 -14.29
CA THR A 68 -7.36 9.15 -13.61
C THR A 68 -6.38 7.97 -13.62
N GLY A 69 -6.86 6.74 -13.42
CA GLY A 69 -6.03 5.54 -13.49
C GLY A 69 -5.35 5.37 -14.86
N TYR A 70 -6.10 5.51 -15.95
CA TYR A 70 -5.52 5.47 -17.30
C TYR A 70 -4.55 6.62 -17.56
N LEU A 71 -4.86 7.84 -17.12
CA LEU A 71 -3.95 8.98 -17.26
C LEU A 71 -2.63 8.77 -16.49
N LEU A 72 -2.71 8.29 -15.25
CA LEU A 72 -1.53 7.98 -14.44
C LEU A 72 -0.73 6.82 -15.04
N MET A 73 -1.39 5.82 -15.62
CA MET A 73 -0.72 4.73 -16.32
C MET A 73 0.10 5.25 -17.51
N ILE A 74 -0.47 6.14 -18.33
CA ILE A 74 0.27 6.82 -19.41
C ILE A 74 1.46 7.61 -18.83
N GLY A 75 1.25 8.31 -17.71
CA GLY A 75 2.30 9.03 -17.00
C GLY A 75 3.45 8.13 -16.57
N ILE A 76 3.16 6.96 -15.99
CA ILE A 76 4.18 5.99 -15.59
C ILE A 76 4.95 5.47 -16.81
N PHE A 77 4.26 5.15 -17.92
CA PHE A 77 4.96 4.75 -19.16
C PHE A 77 5.87 5.85 -19.70
N TYR A 78 5.43 7.11 -19.64
CA TYR A 78 6.24 8.26 -20.03
C TYR A 78 7.48 8.44 -19.12
N LEU A 79 7.32 8.27 -17.81
CA LEU A 79 8.44 8.35 -16.86
C LEU A 79 9.44 7.22 -17.08
N ILE A 80 8.95 5.98 -17.27
CA ILE A 80 9.80 4.82 -17.59
C ILE A 80 10.56 5.06 -18.89
N TYR A 81 9.88 5.54 -19.94
CA TYR A 81 10.53 5.88 -21.21
C TYR A 81 11.60 6.97 -21.03
N SER A 82 11.28 8.03 -20.30
CA SER A 82 12.19 9.14 -20.04
C SER A 82 13.45 8.69 -19.30
N ILE A 83 13.30 7.88 -18.25
CA ILE A 83 14.43 7.29 -17.51
C ILE A 83 15.22 6.37 -18.43
N SER A 84 14.56 5.49 -19.17
CA SER A 84 15.23 4.56 -20.09
C SER A 84 16.06 5.29 -21.14
N LYS A 85 15.54 6.39 -21.70
CA LYS A 85 16.26 7.26 -22.64
C LYS A 85 17.53 7.85 -22.02
N ILE A 86 17.45 8.37 -20.79
CA ILE A 86 18.63 8.90 -20.09
C ILE A 86 19.67 7.80 -19.89
N TYR A 87 19.23 6.60 -19.51
CA TYR A 87 20.16 5.50 -19.24
C TYR A 87 20.87 4.98 -20.48
N ILE A 88 20.18 4.94 -21.62
CA ILE A 88 20.73 4.43 -22.88
C ILE A 88 21.64 5.47 -23.53
N PHE A 89 21.25 6.74 -23.51
CA PHE A 89 21.91 7.78 -24.33
C PHE A 89 22.85 8.70 -23.53
N ASN A 90 22.80 8.72 -22.20
CA ASN A 90 23.64 9.58 -21.36
C ASN A 90 24.41 8.78 -20.27
N PRO A 91 25.33 7.89 -20.67
CA PRO A 91 26.05 7.01 -19.73
C PRO A 91 26.88 7.79 -18.69
N ASP A 92 27.38 8.99 -19.03
CA ASP A 92 28.16 9.82 -18.12
C ASP A 92 27.32 10.33 -16.93
N ILE A 93 26.06 10.70 -17.19
CA ILE A 93 25.11 11.15 -16.16
C ILE A 93 24.74 9.98 -15.23
N VAL A 94 24.51 8.80 -15.79
CA VAL A 94 24.17 7.58 -15.02
C VAL A 94 25.30 7.21 -14.06
N ARG A 95 26.55 7.24 -14.53
CA ARG A 95 27.73 6.93 -13.71
C ARG A 95 27.93 7.94 -12.58
N ALA A 96 27.59 9.21 -12.81
CA ALA A 96 27.68 10.26 -11.80
C ALA A 96 26.61 10.14 -10.71
N ILE A 97 25.36 9.82 -11.09
CA ILE A 97 24.21 9.90 -10.19
C ILE A 97 23.99 8.63 -9.36
N LYS A 98 24.57 7.46 -9.73
CA LYS A 98 24.51 6.18 -8.97
C LYS A 98 23.12 5.77 -8.46
N VAL A 99 22.05 6.29 -9.05
CA VAL A 99 20.68 5.87 -8.73
C VAL A 99 20.42 4.58 -9.50
N PRO A 100 19.78 3.55 -8.92
CA PRO A 100 19.40 2.37 -9.68
C PRO A 100 18.21 2.68 -10.62
N PRO A 101 18.18 2.10 -11.83
CA PRO A 101 17.18 2.44 -12.86
C PRO A 101 15.74 2.01 -12.55
N ILE A 102 15.51 1.23 -11.48
CA ILE A 102 14.28 0.43 -11.37
C ILE A 102 13.69 0.53 -9.96
N LEU A 103 12.47 1.05 -9.93
CA LEU A 103 11.46 1.11 -8.86
C LEU A 103 11.52 2.29 -7.87
N PRO A 104 10.35 2.78 -7.43
CA PRO A 104 10.23 3.73 -6.34
C PRO A 104 10.62 3.00 -5.05
N LEU A 105 11.92 2.96 -4.77
CA LEU A 105 12.44 2.36 -3.55
C LEU A 105 12.26 3.36 -2.41
N VAL A 106 11.05 3.38 -1.85
CA VAL A 106 10.68 4.16 -0.66
C VAL A 106 11.73 4.08 0.46
N PRO A 107 12.39 2.92 0.74
CA PRO A 107 13.38 2.83 1.81
C PRO A 107 14.65 3.68 1.60
N TYR A 108 15.05 3.93 0.35
CA TYR A 108 16.27 4.67 0.02
C TYR A 108 16.02 6.16 -0.28
N LEU A 109 14.75 6.60 -0.29
CA LEU A 109 14.40 8.00 -0.50
C LEU A 109 15.17 8.96 0.44
N PRO A 110 15.28 8.71 1.75
CA PRO A 110 16.00 9.61 2.64
C PRO A 110 17.48 9.77 2.26
N GLN A 111 18.15 8.68 1.86
CA GLN A 111 19.58 8.72 1.54
C GLN A 111 19.84 9.33 0.15
N ILE A 112 18.98 9.04 -0.82
CA ILE A 112 19.11 9.55 -2.20
C ILE A 112 18.79 11.04 -2.26
N PHE A 113 17.75 11.49 -1.56
CA PHE A 113 17.26 12.87 -1.60
C PHE A 113 17.71 13.71 -0.39
N LYS A 114 18.54 13.15 0.50
CA LYS A 114 18.99 13.79 1.75
C LYS A 114 17.82 14.38 2.55
N LEU A 115 16.76 13.59 2.70
CA LEU A 115 15.54 14.00 3.38
C LEU A 115 15.66 13.69 4.87
N ASP A 116 16.13 14.67 5.64
CA ASP A 116 16.37 14.52 7.08
C ASP A 116 15.09 14.61 7.93
N PHE A 117 13.95 14.98 7.32
CA PHE A 117 12.67 15.13 8.00
C PHE A 117 11.80 13.86 7.97
N LEU A 118 12.20 12.84 7.21
CA LEU A 118 11.41 11.61 7.12
C LEU A 118 11.55 10.79 8.40
N PRO A 119 10.43 10.30 8.97
CA PRO A 119 10.51 9.48 10.16
C PRO A 119 11.24 8.16 9.85
N PRO A 120 12.00 7.63 10.83
CA PRO A 120 12.61 6.31 10.72
C PRO A 120 11.57 5.22 10.44
N PHE A 121 11.97 4.16 9.75
CA PHE A 121 11.08 3.08 9.31
C PHE A 121 10.78 2.06 10.43
N TYR A 122 10.12 2.53 11.49
CA TYR A 122 9.70 1.70 12.61
C TYR A 122 8.50 0.82 12.28
N PHE A 123 8.41 -0.35 12.91
CA PHE A 123 7.29 -1.28 12.75
C PHE A 123 5.94 -0.60 13.00
N THR A 124 5.87 0.22 14.04
CA THR A 124 4.65 0.93 14.46
C THR A 124 4.14 1.85 13.35
N TYR A 125 5.03 2.61 12.70
CA TYR A 125 4.63 3.47 11.58
C TYR A 125 4.23 2.62 10.38
N TRP A 126 4.99 1.56 10.10
CA TRP A 126 4.72 0.69 8.98
C TRP A 126 3.36 -0.03 9.08
N ILE A 127 3.02 -0.58 10.25
CA ILE A 127 1.73 -1.27 10.43
C ILE A 127 0.55 -0.31 10.37
N ILE A 128 0.71 0.94 10.83
CA ILE A 128 -0.31 1.98 10.69
C ILE A 128 -0.50 2.36 9.22
N ILE A 129 0.60 2.59 8.50
CA ILE A 129 0.57 2.91 7.07
C ILE A 129 -0.10 1.77 6.29
N LEU A 130 0.28 0.53 6.55
CA LEU A 130 -0.35 -0.63 5.94
C LEU A 130 -1.84 -0.74 6.28
N ALA A 131 -2.22 -0.53 7.54
CA ALA A 131 -3.61 -0.58 7.95
C ALA A 131 -4.43 0.48 7.19
N VAL A 132 -3.96 1.72 7.13
CA VAL A 132 -4.64 2.80 6.40
C VAL A 132 -4.78 2.46 4.92
N ILE A 133 -3.69 2.04 4.27
CA ILE A 133 -3.70 1.74 2.83
C ILE A 133 -4.57 0.52 2.53
N ALA A 134 -4.32 -0.61 3.21
CA ALA A 134 -5.01 -1.86 2.93
C ALA A 134 -6.50 -1.78 3.27
N ILE A 135 -6.86 -1.20 4.43
CA ILE A 135 -8.27 -1.07 4.81
C ILE A 135 -9.01 -0.19 3.79
N THR A 136 -8.46 0.97 3.43
CA THR A 136 -9.13 1.86 2.46
C THR A 136 -9.20 1.26 1.07
N HIS A 137 -8.13 0.57 0.62
CA HIS A 137 -8.07 -0.10 -0.68
C HIS A 137 -9.09 -1.24 -0.79
N GLU A 138 -9.06 -2.19 0.15
CA GLU A 138 -9.99 -3.32 0.17
C GLU A 138 -11.45 -2.86 0.37
N PHE A 139 -11.66 -1.82 1.18
CA PHE A 139 -12.98 -1.22 1.37
C PHE A 139 -13.51 -0.59 0.08
N ALA A 140 -12.67 0.13 -0.67
CA ALA A 140 -13.04 0.71 -1.96
C ALA A 140 -13.39 -0.39 -2.97
N HIS A 141 -12.55 -1.43 -3.10
CA HIS A 141 -12.86 -2.58 -3.95
C HIS A 141 -14.20 -3.22 -3.59
N GLY A 142 -14.43 -3.43 -2.28
CA GLY A 142 -15.69 -3.97 -1.79
C GLY A 142 -16.90 -3.10 -2.17
N ILE A 143 -16.79 -1.77 -2.05
CA ILE A 143 -17.87 -0.84 -2.43
C ILE A 143 -18.17 -0.92 -3.92
N PHE A 144 -17.15 -0.96 -4.77
CA PHE A 144 -17.35 -0.98 -6.22
C PHE A 144 -17.79 -2.34 -6.75
N ALA A 145 -17.58 -3.42 -5.98
CA ALA A 145 -18.03 -4.77 -6.32
C ALA A 145 -19.43 -5.13 -5.77
N ALA A 146 -19.99 -4.33 -4.85
CA ALA A 146 -21.31 -4.52 -4.24
C ALA A 146 -22.46 -3.94 -5.09
#